data_AF-A0A0C3CZZ8-F1
#
_entry.id   AF-A0A0C3CZZ8-F1
#
_cell.length_a   1.000
_cell.length_b   1.000
_cell.length_c   1.000
_cell.angle_alpha   90.00
_cell.angle_beta   90.00
_cell.angle_gamma   90.00
#
_symmetry.space_group_name_H-M   'P 1'
#
loop_
_entity.id
_entity.type
_entity.pdbx_description
1 polymer ?
#
loop_
_entity_poly.entity_id
_entity_poly.type
_entity_poly.pdbx_seq_one_letter_code
_entity_poly.pdbx_strand_id
1 'polypeptide(L)'
;MSHVSSSGLHSLATLVKRLEAAASRFEDIALVIDPSLRIESAPSDSPQPAVRESLRLDAPPPSIPAPPPAVPSAVPAPAVETPKSVVAYQERVINEELKPFIELTNEFASANVTATISLVQKQFDILGDFLKVAASCQKPDQKSLEGLLSPFPQSIEAISRAKEANRRDRDWYSHLTVVAEGAPVIGWVVNPKPVQAVIDIKDSVVYYGNKLKKEYKDKDPKHLKWVDSYVAILDALQAYVKEYHTMGLTWNPKGIPVEQYKSSAASAGGSPPPPPPPPPPAPPKAPAAAAPAGGAAAVFAELNRGEDVTKGLRKVDKSEMTHKNPALRAGSVVPASISSTAVGKKPIKPSKPHALAGKKPPKFVLDGNKWLIEFQENETITVENVEISQSVNIFGCKGSTILIKGKVNAVNIINSTKTSVLVQSVVSSISVTASPSFQLQITATAPMIQLDSTDSGQIYLSKDSLNTEITTAKCSAINISLPVEGEEDGVFEEQPVPEMFKTVVKNGKLVTTVVEHSG
;
A
#
# COMPACT_ATOMS: atom_id res chain seq x y z
N MET A 1 -33.96 -36.47 -25.76
CA MET A 1 -34.70 -35.19 -25.75
C MET A 1 -34.09 -34.29 -24.68
N SER A 2 -33.39 -33.24 -25.09
CA SER A 2 -33.43 -31.92 -24.46
C SER A 2 -32.50 -30.98 -25.22
N HIS A 3 -33.12 -29.99 -25.86
CA HIS A 3 -32.49 -28.90 -26.59
C HIS A 3 -31.61 -28.04 -25.68
N VAL A 4 -30.44 -27.63 -26.16
CA VAL A 4 -29.71 -26.47 -25.64
C VAL A 4 -29.85 -25.33 -26.66
N SER A 5 -30.44 -24.24 -26.20
CA SER A 5 -30.86 -23.07 -26.97
C SER A 5 -29.68 -22.27 -27.53
N SER A 6 -29.70 -21.97 -28.83
CA SER A 6 -28.66 -21.17 -29.53
C SER A 6 -28.72 -19.65 -29.27
N SER A 7 -29.47 -19.18 -28.27
CA SER A 7 -29.71 -17.74 -28.06
C SER A 7 -28.55 -16.98 -27.41
N GLY A 8 -27.62 -17.65 -26.74
CA GLY A 8 -26.51 -17.00 -26.01
C GLY A 8 -25.36 -16.51 -26.90
N LEU A 9 -25.01 -17.25 -27.96
CA LEU A 9 -23.88 -16.93 -28.84
C LEU A 9 -24.18 -15.76 -29.79
N HIS A 10 -25.45 -15.57 -30.18
CA HIS A 10 -25.87 -14.41 -30.97
C HIS A 10 -25.82 -13.10 -30.16
N SER A 11 -25.89 -13.16 -28.83
CA SER A 11 -25.81 -11.98 -27.95
C SER A 11 -24.40 -11.39 -27.91
N LEU A 12 -23.37 -12.24 -27.79
CA LEU A 12 -21.97 -11.78 -27.69
C LEU A 12 -21.46 -11.20 -29.01
N ALA A 13 -21.75 -11.86 -30.14
CA ALA A 13 -21.36 -11.35 -31.46
C ALA A 13 -22.04 -10.02 -31.80
N THR A 14 -23.28 -9.81 -31.33
CA THR A 14 -24.00 -8.54 -31.49
C THR A 14 -23.42 -7.45 -30.59
N LEU A 15 -22.96 -7.80 -29.38
CA LEU A 15 -22.28 -6.88 -28.47
C LEU A 15 -20.92 -6.44 -29.01
N VAL A 16 -20.12 -7.36 -29.57
CA VAL A 16 -18.82 -7.05 -30.19
C VAL A 16 -19.00 -6.14 -31.41
N LYS A 17 -19.94 -6.44 -32.31
CA LYS A 17 -20.23 -5.57 -33.46
C LYS A 17 -20.75 -4.18 -33.06
N ARG A 18 -21.50 -4.06 -31.95
CA ARG A 18 -21.92 -2.77 -31.41
C ARG A 18 -20.75 -2.00 -30.77
N LEU A 19 -19.80 -2.70 -30.17
CA LEU A 19 -18.59 -2.09 -29.59
C LEU A 19 -17.64 -1.58 -30.68
N GLU A 20 -17.46 -2.35 -31.75
CA GLU A 20 -16.68 -1.95 -32.93
C GLU A 20 -17.33 -0.76 -33.65
N ALA A 21 -18.66 -0.76 -33.80
CA ALA A 21 -19.39 0.39 -34.35
C ALA A 21 -19.33 1.64 -33.45
N ALA A 22 -19.22 1.48 -32.12
CA ALA A 22 -19.03 2.59 -31.20
C ALA A 22 -17.59 3.16 -31.29
N ALA A 23 -16.58 2.30 -31.41
CA ALA A 23 -15.19 2.71 -31.61
C ALA A 23 -15.00 3.47 -32.94
N SER A 24 -15.61 2.99 -34.03
CA SER A 24 -15.57 3.66 -35.33
C SER A 24 -16.25 5.03 -35.33
N ARG A 25 -17.32 5.23 -34.53
CA ARG A 25 -17.94 6.55 -34.35
C ARG A 25 -17.08 7.53 -33.55
N PHE A 26 -16.24 7.04 -32.64
CA PHE A 26 -15.29 7.88 -31.92
C PHE A 26 -14.13 8.34 -32.82
N GLU A 27 -13.72 7.52 -33.78
CA GLU A 27 -12.71 7.88 -34.79
C GLU A 27 -13.26 8.93 -35.77
N ASP A 28 -14.53 8.82 -36.20
CA ASP A 28 -15.17 9.83 -37.06
C ASP A 28 -15.36 11.19 -36.34
N ILE A 29 -15.67 11.19 -35.04
CA ILE A 29 -15.79 12.42 -34.25
C ILE A 29 -14.42 13.08 -34.04
N ALA A 30 -13.35 12.29 -33.89
CA ALA A 30 -11.98 12.81 -33.80
C ALA A 30 -11.53 13.51 -35.10
N LEU A 31 -11.96 13.02 -36.27
CA LEU A 31 -11.67 13.63 -37.58
C LEU A 31 -12.48 14.91 -37.87
N VAL A 32 -13.61 15.12 -37.19
CA VAL A 32 -14.42 16.34 -37.28
C VAL A 32 -13.91 17.44 -36.34
N ILE A 33 -13.31 17.07 -35.20
CA ILE A 33 -12.79 18.00 -34.19
C ILE A 33 -11.40 18.54 -34.58
N ASP A 34 -10.61 17.80 -35.38
CA ASP A 34 -9.29 18.24 -35.83
C ASP A 34 -9.02 17.88 -37.31
N PRO A 35 -9.23 18.83 -38.26
CA PRO A 35 -9.00 18.60 -39.69
C PRO A 35 -7.53 18.40 -40.08
N SER A 36 -6.58 18.57 -39.15
CA SER A 36 -5.14 18.52 -39.43
C SER A 36 -4.53 17.11 -39.45
N LEU A 37 -5.31 16.08 -39.10
CA LEU A 37 -4.86 14.68 -39.06
C LEU A 37 -5.01 13.91 -40.39
N ARG A 38 -5.21 14.60 -41.52
CA ARG A 38 -5.19 13.94 -42.84
C ARG A 38 -3.76 13.61 -43.26
N ILE A 39 -3.38 12.33 -43.15
CA ILE A 39 -2.23 11.76 -43.87
C ILE A 39 -2.75 11.18 -45.18
N GLU A 40 -2.55 11.90 -46.28
CA GLU A 40 -2.71 11.38 -47.64
C GLU A 40 -1.66 10.29 -47.90
N SER A 41 -2.13 9.10 -48.24
CA SER A 41 -1.32 8.03 -48.84
C SER A 41 -1.65 7.99 -50.33
N ALA A 42 -0.71 8.44 -51.16
CA ALA A 42 -0.77 8.27 -52.61
C ALA A 42 0.08 7.06 -53.04
N PRO A 43 -0.43 6.15 -53.88
CA PRO A 43 0.29 4.97 -54.34
C PRO A 43 1.15 5.26 -55.58
N SER A 44 2.22 4.48 -55.73
CA SER A 44 3.06 4.45 -56.93
C SER A 44 2.57 3.38 -57.90
N ASP A 45 2.38 3.73 -59.18
CA ASP A 45 2.55 2.78 -60.29
C ASP A 45 2.90 3.55 -61.59
N SER A 46 3.81 3.01 -62.41
CA SER A 46 4.35 3.59 -63.67
C SER A 46 3.65 2.95 -64.89
N PRO A 47 3.63 3.50 -66.14
CA PRO A 47 4.83 3.61 -67.02
C PRO A 47 4.84 4.70 -68.16
N GLN A 48 6.06 5.14 -68.56
CA GLN A 48 6.64 5.58 -69.89
C GLN A 48 5.79 6.27 -71.03
N PRO A 49 6.41 6.82 -72.12
CA PRO A 49 7.66 7.60 -72.31
C PRO A 49 7.44 8.85 -73.23
N ALA A 50 8.35 9.84 -73.26
CA ALA A 50 8.53 10.73 -74.44
C ALA A 50 9.82 11.59 -74.38
N VAL A 51 10.32 11.86 -75.56
CA VAL A 51 11.67 12.31 -75.97
C VAL A 51 11.76 13.83 -76.14
N ARG A 52 12.92 14.42 -75.78
CA ARG A 52 13.72 15.47 -76.48
C ARG A 52 14.42 16.36 -75.44
N GLU A 53 15.57 16.98 -75.63
CA GLU A 53 16.74 16.91 -76.52
C GLU A 53 17.51 18.22 -76.24
N SER A 54 18.79 18.10 -75.82
CA SER A 54 19.90 19.06 -76.01
C SER A 54 19.83 20.44 -75.31
N LEU A 55 20.92 21.00 -74.74
CA LEU A 55 22.29 21.13 -75.24
C LEU A 55 23.35 21.15 -74.12
N ARG A 56 24.56 20.74 -74.52
CA ARG A 56 25.84 20.67 -73.78
C ARG A 56 26.65 21.97 -73.86
N LEU A 57 27.58 22.15 -72.92
CA LEU A 57 28.96 22.70 -73.04
C LEU A 57 29.57 22.59 -71.62
N ASP A 58 30.83 22.28 -71.31
CA ASP A 58 32.00 21.68 -71.97
C ASP A 58 32.98 21.33 -70.81
N ALA A 59 33.87 20.35 -70.99
CA ALA A 59 34.78 19.83 -69.95
C ALA A 59 36.16 20.54 -69.91
N PRO A 60 37.00 20.30 -68.88
CA PRO A 60 38.17 19.43 -69.10
C PRO A 60 38.54 18.49 -67.90
N PRO A 61 39.45 17.50 -68.08
CA PRO A 61 39.60 16.31 -67.22
C PRO A 61 40.93 16.32 -66.40
N PRO A 62 41.41 15.19 -65.80
CA PRO A 62 41.34 14.91 -64.36
C PRO A 62 42.71 14.85 -63.64
N SER A 63 42.70 14.99 -62.31
CA SER A 63 43.86 14.70 -61.45
C SER A 63 43.46 13.77 -60.30
N ILE A 64 44.15 12.63 -60.19
CA ILE A 64 43.98 11.58 -59.17
C ILE A 64 44.60 12.03 -57.84
N PRO A 65 43.94 11.75 -56.69
CA PRO A 65 44.68 11.17 -55.57
C PRO A 65 43.94 10.06 -54.78
N ALA A 66 44.69 8.98 -54.55
CA ALA A 66 44.75 8.01 -53.43
C ALA A 66 43.47 7.40 -52.78
N PRO A 67 43.52 6.09 -52.41
CA PRO A 67 42.41 5.40 -51.76
C PRO A 67 42.22 5.84 -50.30
N PRO A 68 40.97 5.87 -49.78
CA PRO A 68 40.71 6.18 -48.39
C PRO A 68 41.15 5.03 -47.46
N PRO A 69 41.63 5.35 -46.23
CA PRO A 69 42.05 4.36 -45.25
C PRO A 69 40.87 3.54 -44.73
N ALA A 70 41.17 2.31 -44.33
CA ALA A 70 40.23 1.36 -43.75
C ALA A 70 39.37 1.99 -42.62
N VAL A 71 38.07 1.79 -42.73
CA VAL A 71 37.09 2.01 -41.65
C VAL A 71 37.59 1.31 -40.38
N PRO A 72 37.75 2.03 -39.25
CA PRO A 72 37.93 1.37 -37.96
C PRO A 72 36.70 0.53 -37.68
N SER A 73 36.92 -0.75 -37.34
CA SER A 73 35.88 -1.65 -36.84
C SER A 73 34.99 -0.93 -35.83
N ALA A 74 33.67 -1.06 -36.05
CA ALA A 74 32.65 -0.59 -35.13
C ALA A 74 33.03 -1.02 -33.71
N VAL A 75 33.24 -0.02 -32.85
CA VAL A 75 33.35 -0.21 -31.42
C VAL A 75 32.10 -0.96 -30.96
N PRO A 76 32.20 -2.10 -30.27
CA PRO A 76 31.03 -2.77 -29.71
C PRO A 76 30.31 -1.77 -28.81
N ALA A 77 28.99 -1.64 -28.97
CA ALA A 77 28.16 -0.87 -28.04
C ALA A 77 28.48 -1.34 -26.61
N PRO A 78 28.73 -0.42 -25.65
CA PRO A 78 29.05 -0.82 -24.30
C PRO A 78 27.87 -1.62 -23.74
N ALA A 79 28.15 -2.83 -23.25
CA ALA A 79 27.20 -3.60 -22.47
C ALA A 79 26.66 -2.70 -21.35
N VAL A 80 25.34 -2.62 -21.21
CA VAL A 80 24.69 -1.88 -20.13
C VAL A 80 25.05 -2.59 -18.82
N GLU A 81 26.12 -2.16 -18.16
CA GLU A 81 26.45 -2.64 -16.82
C GLU A 81 25.31 -2.28 -15.87
N THR A 82 24.75 -3.30 -15.21
CA THR A 82 23.72 -3.12 -14.18
C THR A 82 24.21 -2.12 -13.13
N PRO A 83 23.45 -1.04 -12.83
CA PRO A 83 23.88 -0.01 -11.90
C PRO A 83 24.30 -0.58 -10.53
N LYS A 84 25.39 -0.04 -9.95
CA LYS A 84 25.96 -0.52 -8.68
C LYS A 84 24.95 -0.59 -7.54
N SER A 85 24.00 0.34 -7.48
CA SER A 85 22.91 0.31 -6.50
C SER A 85 22.02 -0.93 -6.65
N VAL A 86 21.63 -1.27 -7.88
CA VAL A 86 20.81 -2.45 -8.16
C VAL A 86 21.55 -3.74 -7.79
N VAL A 87 22.85 -3.83 -8.11
CA VAL A 87 23.69 -4.97 -7.72
C VAL A 87 23.80 -5.07 -6.20
N ALA A 88 24.06 -3.95 -5.51
CA ALA A 88 24.17 -3.93 -4.06
C ALA A 88 22.86 -4.34 -3.37
N TYR A 89 21.70 -3.94 -3.90
CA TYR A 89 20.41 -4.40 -3.41
C TYR A 89 20.24 -5.91 -3.58
N GLN A 90 20.52 -6.42 -4.78
CA GLN A 90 20.37 -7.84 -5.09
C GLN A 90 21.28 -8.73 -4.24
N GLU A 91 22.53 -8.33 -4.03
CA GLU A 91 23.46 -9.10 -3.21
C GLU A 91 23.15 -8.95 -1.72
N ARG A 92 23.17 -7.72 -1.20
CA ARG A 92 23.14 -7.49 0.26
C ARG A 92 21.77 -7.66 0.89
N VAL A 93 20.70 -7.33 0.16
CA VAL A 93 19.33 -7.41 0.72
C VAL A 93 18.67 -8.72 0.32
N ILE A 94 18.77 -9.11 -0.95
CA ILE A 94 18.08 -10.31 -1.44
C ILE A 94 18.88 -11.59 -1.18
N ASN A 95 20.14 -11.66 -1.62
CA ASN A 95 20.91 -12.90 -1.56
C ASN A 95 21.45 -13.20 -0.16
N GLU A 96 22.01 -12.20 0.52
CA GLU A 96 22.66 -12.37 1.83
C GLU A 96 21.66 -12.48 2.98
N GLU A 97 20.49 -11.83 2.91
CA GLU A 97 19.54 -11.76 4.03
C GLU A 97 18.18 -12.41 3.73
N LEU A 98 17.49 -11.98 2.66
CA LEU A 98 16.13 -12.46 2.39
C LEU A 98 16.07 -13.94 2.02
N LYS A 99 16.96 -14.43 1.16
CA LYS A 99 17.00 -15.85 0.76
C LYS A 99 17.24 -16.79 1.95
N PRO A 100 18.28 -16.57 2.80
CA PRO A 100 18.46 -17.38 4.01
C PRO A 100 17.28 -17.32 4.98
N PHE A 101 16.62 -16.17 5.10
CA PHE A 101 15.41 -16.05 5.92
C PHE A 101 14.23 -16.88 5.38
N ILE A 102 14.04 -16.92 4.06
CA ILE A 102 13.03 -17.77 3.42
C ILE A 102 13.33 -19.24 3.66
N GLU A 103 14.59 -19.67 3.45
CA GLU A 103 15.02 -21.04 3.71
C GLU A 103 14.79 -21.44 5.17
N LEU A 104 15.18 -20.58 6.12
CA LEU A 104 14.93 -20.78 7.54
C LEU A 104 13.43 -20.90 7.83
N THR A 105 12.59 -20.06 7.22
CA THR A 105 11.14 -20.14 7.40
C THR A 105 10.59 -21.47 6.89
N ASN A 106 11.01 -21.92 5.71
CA ASN A 106 10.55 -23.16 5.10
C ASN A 106 10.95 -24.41 5.91
N GLU A 107 12.03 -24.32 6.70
CA GLU A 107 12.53 -25.45 7.49
C GLU A 107 11.62 -25.81 8.68
N PHE A 108 11.00 -24.83 9.35
CA PHE A 108 10.28 -25.07 10.61
C PHE A 108 8.92 -24.37 10.74
N ALA A 109 8.59 -23.39 9.89
CA ALA A 109 7.37 -22.62 10.03
C ALA A 109 6.14 -23.35 9.50
N SER A 110 4.94 -22.93 9.94
CA SER A 110 3.70 -23.45 9.38
C SER A 110 3.53 -23.06 7.90
N ALA A 111 2.68 -23.81 7.19
CA ALA A 111 2.34 -23.51 5.81
C ALA A 111 1.81 -22.08 5.61
N ASN A 112 1.07 -21.55 6.59
CA ASN A 112 0.52 -20.19 6.55
C ASN A 112 1.61 -19.11 6.64
N VAL A 113 2.61 -19.32 7.51
CA VAL A 113 3.76 -18.42 7.63
C VAL A 113 4.62 -18.49 6.37
N THR A 114 4.90 -19.70 5.89
CA THR A 114 5.64 -19.92 4.64
C THR A 114 4.97 -19.23 3.44
N ALA A 115 3.64 -19.37 3.30
CA ALA A 115 2.89 -18.68 2.26
C ALA A 115 2.95 -17.15 2.40
N THR A 116 2.92 -16.63 3.63
CA THR A 116 3.05 -15.20 3.89
C THR A 116 4.45 -14.69 3.56
N ILE A 117 5.50 -15.45 3.88
CA ILE A 117 6.88 -15.10 3.52
C ILE A 117 7.10 -15.14 2.00
N SER A 118 6.39 -15.99 1.26
CA SER A 118 6.39 -15.94 -0.21
C SER A 118 5.81 -14.63 -0.75
N LEU A 119 4.84 -14.02 -0.06
CA LEU A 119 4.34 -12.69 -0.39
C LEU A 119 5.38 -11.60 -0.08
N VAL A 120 6.15 -11.74 1.01
CA VAL A 120 7.27 -10.85 1.32
C VAL A 120 8.35 -10.95 0.25
N GLN A 121 8.71 -12.16 -0.20
CA GLN A 121 9.64 -12.34 -1.31
C GLN A 121 9.19 -11.57 -2.55
N LYS A 122 7.94 -11.78 -2.97
CA LYS A 122 7.34 -11.06 -4.10
C LYS A 122 7.36 -9.55 -3.89
N GLN A 123 7.14 -9.08 -2.66
CA GLN A 123 7.18 -7.66 -2.31
C GLN A 123 8.59 -7.06 -2.51
N PHE A 124 9.63 -7.78 -2.11
CA PHE A 124 11.02 -7.35 -2.33
C PHE A 124 11.43 -7.47 -3.81
N ASP A 125 10.93 -8.46 -4.55
CA ASP A 125 11.14 -8.53 -6.00
C ASP A 125 10.53 -7.32 -6.72
N ILE A 126 9.30 -6.90 -6.34
CA ILE A 126 8.66 -5.69 -6.82
C ILE A 126 9.52 -4.45 -6.55
N LEU A 127 10.06 -4.32 -5.34
CA LEU A 127 10.97 -3.23 -4.99
C LEU A 127 12.24 -3.28 -5.87
N GLY A 128 12.85 -4.45 -6.04
CA GLY A 128 14.03 -4.63 -6.89
C GLY A 128 13.78 -4.25 -8.35
N ASP A 129 12.64 -4.63 -8.92
CA ASP A 129 12.27 -4.26 -10.29
C ASP A 129 12.01 -2.75 -10.42
N PHE A 130 11.39 -2.14 -9.42
CA PHE A 130 11.23 -0.69 -9.36
C PHE A 130 12.58 0.04 -9.26
N LEU A 131 13.54 -0.48 -8.48
CA LEU A 131 14.90 0.06 -8.39
C LEU A 131 15.66 -0.05 -9.73
N LYS A 132 15.47 -1.14 -10.49
CA LYS A 132 16.02 -1.26 -11.86
C LYS A 132 15.46 -0.19 -12.78
N VAL A 133 14.15 0.06 -12.72
CA VAL A 133 13.50 1.16 -13.47
C VAL A 133 14.11 2.49 -13.07
N ALA A 134 14.18 2.80 -11.77
CA ALA A 134 14.72 4.06 -11.28
C ALA A 134 16.18 4.29 -11.70
N ALA A 135 17.01 3.23 -11.67
CA ALA A 135 18.42 3.30 -12.05
C ALA A 135 18.65 3.37 -13.57
N SER A 136 17.64 3.01 -14.38
CA SER A 136 17.73 3.01 -15.85
C SER A 136 17.01 4.21 -16.49
N CYS A 137 16.07 4.83 -15.77
CA CYS A 137 15.18 5.85 -16.31
C CYS A 137 15.40 7.22 -15.67
N GLN A 138 15.04 8.25 -16.43
CA GLN A 138 14.80 9.58 -15.85
C GLN A 138 13.57 9.53 -14.93
N LYS A 139 13.53 10.43 -13.94
CA LYS A 139 12.37 10.58 -13.06
C LYS A 139 11.14 10.91 -13.92
N PRO A 140 10.11 10.06 -13.92
CA PRO A 140 8.92 10.30 -14.71
C PRO A 140 8.06 11.41 -14.09
N ASP A 141 7.06 11.87 -14.84
CA ASP A 141 6.01 12.73 -14.30
C ASP A 141 5.22 12.01 -13.19
N GLN A 142 4.47 12.81 -12.42
CA GLN A 142 3.75 12.32 -11.24
C GLN A 142 2.75 11.19 -11.56
N LYS A 143 2.02 11.28 -12.68
CA LYS A 143 1.01 10.29 -13.08
C LYS A 143 1.67 8.96 -13.46
N SER A 144 2.76 9.03 -14.22
CA SER A 144 3.55 7.85 -14.60
C SER A 144 4.21 7.20 -13.38
N LEU A 145 4.69 8.01 -12.41
CA LEU A 145 5.25 7.53 -11.15
C LEU A 145 4.20 6.79 -10.30
N GLU A 146 2.99 7.33 -10.18
CA GLU A 146 1.87 6.67 -9.49
C GLU A 146 1.53 5.32 -10.11
N GLY A 147 1.53 5.23 -11.44
CA GLY A 147 1.35 3.95 -12.15
C GLY A 147 2.42 2.91 -11.80
N LEU A 148 3.69 3.32 -11.73
CA LEU A 148 4.80 2.43 -11.34
C LEU A 148 4.71 1.97 -9.88
N LEU A 149 4.20 2.82 -8.98
CA LEU A 149 4.07 2.51 -7.56
C LEU A 149 2.82 1.68 -7.22
N SER A 150 1.88 1.53 -8.15
CA SER A 150 0.62 0.79 -7.93
C SER A 150 0.77 -0.62 -7.31
N PRO A 151 1.85 -1.41 -7.57
CA PRO A 151 2.02 -2.71 -6.93
C PRO A 151 2.38 -2.63 -5.43
N PHE A 152 2.90 -1.50 -4.95
CA PHE A 152 3.39 -1.35 -3.58
C PHE A 152 2.23 -1.49 -2.56
N PRO A 153 1.17 -0.66 -2.60
CA PRO A 153 0.04 -0.82 -1.68
C PRO A 153 -0.62 -2.20 -1.76
N GLN A 154 -0.70 -2.79 -2.97
CA GLN A 154 -1.31 -4.10 -3.18
C GLN A 154 -0.51 -5.22 -2.51
N SER A 155 0.82 -5.17 -2.59
CA SER A 155 1.69 -6.15 -1.92
C SER A 155 1.60 -6.04 -0.39
N ILE A 156 1.56 -4.82 0.15
CA ILE A 156 1.38 -4.56 1.59
C ILE A 156 0.03 -5.10 2.05
N GLU A 157 -1.03 -4.81 1.31
CA GLU A 157 -2.38 -5.28 1.63
C GLU A 157 -2.48 -6.81 1.57
N ALA A 158 -1.82 -7.46 0.61
CA ALA A 158 -1.81 -8.92 0.50
C ALA A 158 -1.20 -9.59 1.75
N ILE A 159 -0.09 -9.05 2.28
CA ILE A 159 0.54 -9.54 3.52
C ILE A 159 -0.39 -9.32 4.72
N SER A 160 -0.98 -8.13 4.85
CA SER A 160 -1.95 -7.83 5.91
C SER A 160 -3.17 -8.76 5.86
N ARG A 161 -3.74 -8.99 4.67
CA ARG A 161 -4.85 -9.94 4.50
C ARG A 161 -4.46 -11.37 4.85
N ALA A 162 -3.24 -11.80 4.51
CA ALA A 162 -2.74 -13.13 4.84
C ALA A 162 -2.62 -13.33 6.36
N LYS A 163 -2.11 -12.33 7.10
CA LYS A 163 -2.13 -12.34 8.57
C LYS A 163 -3.57 -12.41 9.11
N GLU A 164 -4.47 -11.60 8.57
CA GLU A 164 -5.84 -11.43 9.08
C GLU A 164 -6.68 -12.70 8.87
N ALA A 165 -6.49 -13.38 7.74
CA ALA A 165 -7.07 -14.69 7.45
C ALA A 165 -6.67 -15.75 8.49
N ASN A 166 -5.47 -15.61 9.07
CA ASN A 166 -4.88 -16.53 10.02
C ASN A 166 -5.01 -16.07 11.48
N ARG A 167 -5.90 -15.11 11.78
CA ARG A 167 -6.12 -14.57 13.14
C ARG A 167 -6.46 -15.59 14.24
N ARG A 168 -6.86 -16.80 13.86
CA ARG A 168 -7.23 -17.88 14.78
C ARG A 168 -6.05 -18.81 15.10
N ASP A 169 -4.94 -18.71 14.38
CA ASP A 169 -3.73 -19.51 14.56
C ASP A 169 -2.92 -19.00 15.76
N ARG A 170 -3.13 -19.59 16.93
CA ARG A 170 -2.51 -19.08 18.17
C ARG A 170 -1.00 -19.28 18.23
N ASP A 171 -0.48 -20.25 17.50
CA ASP A 171 0.94 -20.62 17.57
C ASP A 171 1.77 -19.72 16.63
N TRP A 172 1.20 -19.36 15.47
CA TRP A 172 1.92 -18.62 14.43
C TRP A 172 1.46 -17.17 14.22
N TYR A 173 0.35 -16.73 14.79
CA TYR A 173 -0.15 -15.36 14.56
C TYR A 173 0.84 -14.27 15.02
N SER A 174 1.62 -14.51 16.07
CA SER A 174 2.70 -13.59 16.48
C SER A 174 3.76 -13.40 15.38
N HIS A 175 4.11 -14.47 14.64
CA HIS A 175 5.05 -14.40 13.51
C HIS A 175 4.46 -13.57 12.36
N LEU A 176 3.20 -13.87 12.00
CA LEU A 176 2.48 -13.13 10.96
C LEU A 176 2.33 -11.64 11.31
N THR A 177 2.18 -11.33 12.60
CA THR A 177 2.18 -9.95 13.10
C THR A 177 3.53 -9.28 12.87
N VAL A 178 4.64 -9.91 13.24
CA VAL A 178 6.00 -9.38 13.01
C VAL A 178 6.22 -9.09 11.52
N VAL A 179 5.81 -10.01 10.63
CA VAL A 179 5.95 -9.83 9.18
C VAL A 179 5.11 -8.66 8.67
N ALA A 180 3.82 -8.61 9.05
CA ALA A 180 2.90 -7.57 8.58
C ALA A 180 3.32 -6.16 9.02
N GLU A 181 3.91 -6.02 10.21
CA GLU A 181 4.43 -4.74 10.71
C GLU A 181 5.64 -4.26 9.89
N GLY A 182 6.39 -5.18 9.30
CA GLY A 182 7.51 -4.85 8.40
C GLY A 182 7.09 -4.57 6.95
N ALA A 183 5.92 -5.04 6.52
CA ALA A 183 5.47 -4.93 5.13
C ALA A 183 5.49 -3.51 4.55
N PRO A 184 5.14 -2.43 5.30
CA PRO A 184 5.20 -1.07 4.77
C PRO A 184 6.61 -0.55 4.45
N VAL A 185 7.69 -1.27 4.80
CA VAL A 185 9.07 -0.80 4.66
C VAL A 185 9.40 -0.38 3.23
N ILE A 186 8.86 -1.06 2.22
CA ILE A 186 9.10 -0.74 0.81
C ILE A 186 8.62 0.68 0.43
N GLY A 187 7.74 1.28 1.22
CA GLY A 187 7.27 2.65 1.03
C GLY A 187 8.34 3.74 1.22
N TRP A 188 9.56 3.38 1.66
CA TRP A 188 10.67 4.32 1.77
C TRP A 188 10.97 5.06 0.46
N VAL A 189 10.69 4.45 -0.69
CA VAL A 189 11.00 4.99 -2.04
C VAL A 189 10.30 6.32 -2.35
N VAL A 190 9.20 6.63 -1.65
CA VAL A 190 8.46 7.90 -1.78
C VAL A 190 8.63 8.81 -0.55
N ASN A 191 9.38 8.38 0.46
CA ASN A 191 9.54 9.13 1.69
C ASN A 191 10.67 10.17 1.56
N PRO A 192 10.48 11.45 1.96
CA PRO A 192 11.54 12.45 1.91
C PRO A 192 12.71 12.18 2.88
N LYS A 193 12.52 11.31 3.88
CA LYS A 193 13.53 10.84 4.83
C LYS A 193 13.60 9.31 4.78
N PRO A 194 14.10 8.72 3.68
CA PRO A 194 13.95 7.30 3.42
C PRO A 194 14.67 6.41 4.44
N VAL A 195 15.86 6.81 4.91
CA VAL A 195 16.58 6.09 5.96
C VAL A 195 15.79 6.07 7.26
N GLN A 196 15.19 7.21 7.65
CA GLN A 196 14.37 7.29 8.86
C GLN A 196 13.10 6.44 8.72
N ALA A 197 12.47 6.45 7.55
CA ALA A 197 11.30 5.61 7.29
C ALA A 197 11.58 4.12 7.50
N VAL A 198 12.75 3.63 7.06
CA VAL A 198 13.17 2.24 7.31
C VAL A 198 13.41 2.00 8.80
N ILE A 199 14.04 2.94 9.52
CA ILE A 199 14.26 2.84 10.98
C ILE A 199 12.92 2.74 11.72
N ASP A 200 11.97 3.62 11.42
CA ASP A 200 10.67 3.67 12.11
C ASP A 200 9.90 2.34 11.97
N ILE A 201 9.91 1.75 10.77
CA ILE A 201 9.29 0.44 10.51
C ILE A 201 10.06 -0.68 11.21
N LYS A 202 11.40 -0.65 11.16
CA LYS A 202 12.24 -1.63 11.85
C LYS A 202 11.98 -1.62 13.36
N ASP A 203 11.80 -0.45 13.97
CA ASP A 203 11.52 -0.34 15.41
C ASP A 203 10.17 -1.01 15.77
N SER A 204 9.16 -0.93 14.90
CA SER A 204 7.91 -1.70 15.06
C SER A 204 8.17 -3.20 15.01
N VAL A 205 8.91 -3.66 13.98
CA VAL A 205 9.27 -5.07 13.82
C VAL A 205 10.05 -5.60 15.02
N VAL A 206 11.02 -4.84 15.53
CA VAL A 206 11.79 -5.18 16.73
C VAL A 206 10.89 -5.24 17.97
N TYR A 207 9.94 -4.31 18.11
CA TYR A 207 9.00 -4.33 19.23
C TYR A 207 8.14 -5.61 19.27
N TYR A 208 7.53 -6.00 18.15
CA TYR A 208 6.75 -7.24 18.08
C TYR A 208 7.64 -8.49 18.11
N GLY A 209 8.82 -8.43 17.47
CA GLY A 209 9.82 -9.49 17.48
C GLY A 209 10.30 -9.79 18.90
N ASN A 210 10.53 -8.79 19.74
CA ASN A 210 10.91 -8.96 21.14
C ASN A 210 9.81 -9.63 21.98
N LYS A 211 8.54 -9.39 21.69
CA LYS A 211 7.43 -10.13 22.33
C LYS A 211 7.48 -11.61 21.98
N LEU A 212 7.70 -11.91 20.70
CA LEU A 212 7.83 -13.27 20.20
C LEU A 212 9.05 -13.98 20.81
N LYS A 213 10.22 -13.34 20.80
CA LYS A 213 11.42 -13.84 21.48
C LYS A 213 11.16 -14.14 22.95
N LYS A 214 10.46 -13.27 23.68
CA LYS A 214 10.10 -13.49 25.08
C LYS A 214 9.18 -14.70 25.28
N GLU A 215 8.29 -14.98 24.33
CA GLU A 215 7.39 -16.14 24.37
C GLU A 215 8.11 -17.47 24.10
N TYR A 216 9.17 -17.45 23.29
CA TYR A 216 9.86 -18.64 22.80
C TYR A 216 11.27 -18.87 23.36
N LYS A 217 11.83 -17.93 24.14
CA LYS A 217 13.22 -18.00 24.67
C LYS A 217 13.56 -19.27 25.45
N ASP A 218 12.58 -19.84 26.14
CA ASP A 218 12.74 -21.05 26.97
C ASP A 218 12.09 -22.28 26.30
N LYS A 219 11.69 -22.17 25.02
CA LYS A 219 10.96 -23.21 24.28
C LYS A 219 11.79 -23.73 23.10
N ASP A 220 12.01 -22.88 22.09
CA ASP A 220 12.72 -23.25 20.87
C ASP A 220 13.51 -22.04 20.33
N PRO A 221 14.84 -22.14 20.25
CA PRO A 221 15.72 -21.06 19.77
C PRO A 221 15.54 -20.75 18.28
N LYS A 222 14.91 -21.62 17.46
CA LYS A 222 14.67 -21.35 16.03
C LYS A 222 13.81 -20.10 15.83
N HIS A 223 12.83 -19.86 16.70
CA HIS A 223 11.99 -18.66 16.66
C HIS A 223 12.78 -17.37 16.93
N LEU A 224 13.78 -17.43 17.82
CA LEU A 224 14.63 -16.28 18.12
C LEU A 224 15.49 -15.94 16.90
N LYS A 225 16.16 -16.96 16.34
CA LYS A 225 16.96 -16.84 15.11
C LYS A 225 16.12 -16.33 13.94
N TRP A 226 14.87 -16.78 13.83
CA TRP A 226 13.95 -16.32 12.79
C TRP A 226 13.63 -14.83 12.92
N VAL A 227 13.37 -14.33 14.14
CA VAL A 227 13.16 -12.88 14.36
C VAL A 227 14.44 -12.09 14.04
N ASP A 228 15.60 -12.57 14.51
CA ASP A 228 16.88 -11.92 14.23
C ASP A 228 17.16 -11.83 12.72
N SER A 229 16.89 -12.91 11.98
CA SER A 229 17.06 -12.95 10.53
C SER A 229 16.09 -12.02 9.80
N TYR A 230 14.85 -11.87 10.26
CA TYR A 230 13.93 -10.90 9.65
C TYR A 230 14.38 -9.44 9.89
N VAL A 231 14.90 -9.14 11.09
CA VAL A 231 15.45 -7.82 11.41
C VAL A 231 16.70 -7.53 10.57
N ALA A 232 17.55 -8.53 10.31
CA ALA A 232 18.75 -8.38 9.50
C ALA A 232 18.45 -7.93 8.05
N ILE A 233 17.34 -8.39 7.45
CA ILE A 233 16.87 -7.88 6.15
C ILE A 233 16.63 -6.36 6.21
N LEU A 234 16.01 -5.88 7.28
CA LEU A 234 15.70 -4.45 7.46
C LEU A 234 16.96 -3.62 7.75
N ASP A 235 17.92 -4.19 8.48
CA ASP A 235 19.24 -3.57 8.70
C ASP A 235 20.02 -3.44 7.38
N ALA A 236 20.05 -4.49 6.55
CA ALA A 236 20.67 -4.47 5.24
C ALA A 236 19.98 -3.47 4.30
N LEU A 237 18.65 -3.42 4.31
CA LEU A 237 17.88 -2.42 3.55
C LEU A 237 18.18 -1.00 4.04
N GLN A 238 18.25 -0.78 5.36
CA GLN A 238 18.62 0.53 5.92
C GLN A 238 20.01 0.97 5.47
N ALA A 239 20.99 0.07 5.53
CA ALA A 239 22.36 0.33 5.09
C ALA A 239 22.41 0.64 3.59
N TYR A 240 21.69 -0.14 2.78
CA TYR A 240 21.54 0.11 1.34
C TYR A 240 20.94 1.49 1.04
N VAL A 241 19.82 1.83 1.66
CA VAL A 241 19.15 3.13 1.46
C VAL A 241 20.06 4.28 1.92
N LYS A 242 20.79 4.10 3.02
CA LYS A 242 21.74 5.11 3.52
C LYS A 242 22.88 5.36 2.54
N GLU A 243 23.40 4.32 1.90
CA GLU A 243 24.54 4.41 0.96
C GLU A 243 24.12 4.96 -0.41
N TYR A 244 22.99 4.52 -0.96
CA TYR A 244 22.60 4.82 -2.35
C TYR A 244 21.48 5.85 -2.49
N HIS A 245 20.67 6.08 -1.46
CA HIS A 245 19.42 6.84 -1.54
C HIS A 245 19.19 7.77 -0.34
N THR A 246 20.25 8.35 0.23
CA THR A 246 20.21 9.10 1.50
C THR A 246 19.18 10.23 1.51
N MET A 247 19.03 10.95 0.39
CA MET A 247 18.13 12.11 0.22
C MET A 247 16.85 11.79 -0.56
N GLY A 248 16.47 10.51 -0.62
CA GLY A 248 15.35 10.02 -1.43
C GLY A 248 15.81 9.09 -2.54
N LEU A 249 14.84 8.45 -3.19
CA LEU A 249 15.09 7.58 -4.34
C LEU A 249 15.84 8.33 -5.44
N THR A 250 16.95 7.74 -5.88
CA THR A 250 17.82 8.31 -6.90
C THR A 250 17.43 7.76 -8.27
N TRP A 251 17.05 8.66 -9.17
CA TRP A 251 16.78 8.36 -10.57
C TRP A 251 18.02 8.62 -11.42
N ASN A 252 18.11 7.98 -12.58
CA ASN A 252 19.20 8.23 -13.52
C ASN A 252 18.89 9.47 -14.40
N PRO A 253 19.57 10.61 -14.20
CA PRO A 253 19.30 11.83 -14.97
C PRO A 253 19.64 11.68 -16.45
N LYS A 254 20.47 10.70 -16.82
CA LYS A 254 20.82 10.35 -18.20
C LYS A 254 20.08 9.09 -18.68
N GLY A 255 19.10 8.61 -17.90
CA GLY A 255 18.32 7.43 -18.23
C GLY A 255 17.38 7.68 -19.41
N ILE A 256 16.78 6.59 -19.90
CA ILE A 256 15.74 6.67 -20.92
C ILE A 256 14.37 7.02 -20.28
N PRO A 257 13.40 7.54 -21.04
CA PRO A 257 12.02 7.65 -20.56
C PRO A 257 11.46 6.28 -20.16
N VAL A 258 10.64 6.23 -19.11
CA VAL A 258 10.05 4.99 -18.57
C VAL A 258 9.27 4.20 -19.64
N GLU A 259 8.59 4.90 -20.55
CA GLU A 259 7.82 4.26 -21.64
C GLU A 259 8.72 3.50 -22.63
N GLN A 260 9.94 4.00 -22.87
CA GLN A 260 10.93 3.32 -23.70
C GLN A 260 11.53 2.12 -22.97
N TYR A 261 11.73 2.23 -21.65
CA TYR A 261 12.22 1.11 -20.83
C TYR A 261 11.26 -0.08 -20.83
N LYS A 262 9.95 0.17 -20.66
CA LYS A 262 8.91 -0.88 -20.73
C LYS A 262 8.85 -1.54 -22.11
N SER A 263 8.98 -0.74 -23.17
CA SER A 263 8.96 -1.24 -24.56
C SER A 263 10.20 -2.09 -24.88
N SER A 264 11.38 -1.69 -24.38
CA SER A 264 12.63 -2.44 -24.54
C SER A 264 12.63 -3.75 -23.76
N ALA A 265 12.07 -3.74 -22.54
CA ALA A 265 11.94 -4.94 -21.71
C ALA A 265 10.99 -5.98 -22.35
N ALA A 266 9.97 -5.54 -23.10
CA ALA A 266 9.09 -6.41 -23.86
C ALA A 266 9.77 -7.06 -25.10
N SER A 267 10.81 -6.41 -25.66
CA SER A 267 11.55 -6.93 -26.83
C SER A 267 12.67 -7.91 -26.49
N ALA A 268 13.16 -7.94 -25.25
CA ALA A 268 14.27 -8.79 -24.81
C ALA A 268 13.86 -10.26 -24.52
N GLY A 269 12.59 -10.63 -24.73
CA GLY A 269 12.04 -11.96 -24.47
C GLY A 269 11.85 -12.86 -25.70
N GLY A 270 12.41 -12.52 -26.87
CA GLY A 270 12.29 -13.33 -28.08
C GLY A 270 13.16 -14.59 -28.04
N SER A 271 12.57 -15.75 -27.75
CA SER A 271 13.20 -17.06 -27.96
C SER A 271 13.53 -17.28 -29.45
N PRO A 272 14.61 -18.00 -29.80
CA PRO A 272 14.88 -18.36 -31.19
C PRO A 272 13.81 -19.36 -31.68
N PRO A 273 13.46 -19.36 -32.98
CA PRO A 273 12.42 -20.23 -33.51
C PRO A 273 12.80 -21.70 -33.32
N PRO A 274 11.84 -22.59 -32.99
CA PRO A 274 12.13 -24.00 -32.78
C PRO A 274 12.58 -24.67 -34.08
N PRO A 275 13.55 -25.62 -34.02
CA PRO A 275 13.96 -26.37 -35.20
C PRO A 275 12.81 -27.28 -35.70
N PRO A 276 12.80 -27.62 -37.01
CA PRO A 276 11.71 -28.38 -37.62
C PRO A 276 11.63 -29.81 -37.05
N PRO A 277 10.42 -30.39 -36.91
CA PRO A 277 10.23 -31.68 -36.27
C PRO A 277 10.73 -32.84 -37.16
N PRO A 278 11.35 -33.89 -36.58
CA PRO A 278 11.74 -35.10 -37.29
C PRO A 278 10.52 -36.01 -37.57
N PRO A 279 10.61 -36.91 -38.59
CA PRO A 279 9.48 -37.72 -39.05
C PRO A 279 9.14 -38.88 -38.08
N PRO A 280 7.89 -39.37 -38.08
CA PRO A 280 7.42 -40.31 -37.06
C PRO A 280 7.76 -41.78 -37.40
N PRO A 281 8.17 -42.61 -36.42
CA PRO A 281 8.13 -44.07 -36.54
C PRO A 281 6.86 -44.71 -35.95
N ALA A 282 6.49 -45.86 -36.51
CA ALA A 282 5.25 -46.63 -36.31
C ALA A 282 5.14 -47.39 -34.95
N PRO A 283 3.93 -47.81 -34.52
CA PRO A 283 3.66 -48.54 -33.27
C PRO A 283 3.62 -50.08 -33.49
N PRO A 284 3.30 -50.98 -32.53
CA PRO A 284 3.26 -50.94 -31.05
C PRO A 284 3.92 -52.19 -30.37
N LYS A 285 4.02 -52.20 -29.03
CA LYS A 285 3.63 -53.36 -28.18
C LYS A 285 3.57 -53.01 -26.69
N ALA A 286 2.49 -53.43 -26.03
CA ALA A 286 2.33 -53.54 -24.56
C ALA A 286 2.33 -55.04 -24.18
N PRO A 287 2.18 -55.48 -22.90
CA PRO A 287 2.12 -54.77 -21.61
C PRO A 287 2.94 -55.44 -20.46
N ALA A 288 3.05 -54.79 -19.29
CA ALA A 288 2.99 -55.45 -17.97
C ALA A 288 2.80 -54.43 -16.83
N ALA A 289 2.04 -54.85 -15.83
CA ALA A 289 1.42 -54.05 -14.77
C ALA A 289 2.27 -53.87 -13.49
N ALA A 290 2.01 -52.83 -12.70
CA ALA A 290 1.28 -52.92 -11.42
C ALA A 290 1.46 -51.70 -10.48
N ALA A 291 0.31 -51.33 -9.89
CA ALA A 291 0.05 -50.72 -8.57
C ALA A 291 0.16 -49.19 -8.33
N PRO A 292 -0.73 -48.62 -7.49
CA PRO A 292 -1.16 -47.22 -7.55
C PRO A 292 -0.61 -46.37 -6.38
N ALA A 293 -0.37 -45.08 -6.64
CA ALA A 293 -0.24 -44.07 -5.60
C ALA A 293 -1.01 -42.82 -6.04
N GLY A 294 -1.81 -42.29 -5.11
CA GLY A 294 -2.86 -41.32 -5.36
C GLY A 294 -2.39 -39.92 -5.73
N GLY A 295 -3.34 -39.17 -6.29
CA GLY A 295 -3.23 -37.77 -6.65
C GLY A 295 -4.62 -37.15 -6.85
N ALA A 296 -4.66 -35.85 -7.10
CA ALA A 296 -5.78 -34.89 -7.03
C ALA A 296 -7.12 -35.24 -7.73
N ALA A 297 -7.25 -36.42 -8.34
CA ALA A 297 -8.51 -36.97 -8.83
C ALA A 297 -9.39 -37.58 -7.71
N ALA A 298 -8.83 -37.92 -6.54
CA ALA A 298 -9.61 -38.42 -5.40
C ALA A 298 -10.44 -37.32 -4.71
N VAL A 299 -9.97 -36.08 -4.72
CA VAL A 299 -10.65 -34.94 -4.07
C VAL A 299 -11.85 -34.42 -4.86
N PHE A 300 -11.91 -34.62 -6.18
CA PHE A 300 -13.09 -34.24 -6.98
C PHE A 300 -14.20 -35.30 -7.00
N ALA A 301 -13.90 -36.55 -6.62
CA ALA A 301 -14.91 -37.59 -6.42
C ALA A 301 -15.59 -37.51 -5.04
N GLU A 302 -14.93 -36.96 -4.01
CA GLU A 302 -15.52 -36.75 -2.68
C GLU A 302 -16.50 -35.57 -2.62
N LEU A 303 -16.41 -34.62 -3.56
CA LEU A 303 -17.30 -33.46 -3.64
C LEU A 303 -18.70 -33.76 -4.22
N ASN A 304 -18.92 -34.96 -4.80
CA ASN A 304 -20.21 -35.37 -5.36
C ASN A 304 -20.97 -36.40 -4.48
N ARG A 305 -20.63 -36.56 -3.19
CA ARG A 305 -21.25 -37.56 -2.29
C ARG A 305 -22.57 -37.16 -1.61
N GLY A 306 -23.09 -35.95 -1.81
CA GLY A 306 -24.43 -35.56 -1.37
C GLY A 306 -24.76 -35.87 0.12
N GLU A 307 -26.03 -36.17 0.40
CA GLU A 307 -26.61 -36.34 1.75
C GLU A 307 -26.00 -37.50 2.59
N ASP A 308 -25.14 -38.34 2.02
CA ASP A 308 -24.52 -39.49 2.70
C ASP A 308 -23.29 -39.13 3.58
N VAL A 309 -22.84 -37.87 3.59
CA VAL A 309 -21.70 -37.38 4.40
C VAL A 309 -21.91 -37.54 5.92
N THR A 310 -23.15 -37.70 6.38
CA THR A 310 -23.48 -37.82 7.82
C THR A 310 -23.32 -39.23 8.40
N LYS A 311 -23.08 -40.25 7.57
CA LYS A 311 -22.95 -41.65 8.03
C LYS A 311 -21.58 -42.00 8.63
N GLY A 312 -20.56 -41.14 8.44
CA GLY A 312 -19.18 -41.36 8.90
C GLY A 312 -18.80 -40.71 10.24
N LEU A 313 -19.68 -39.92 10.85
CA LEU A 313 -19.37 -39.29 12.14
C LEU A 313 -19.64 -40.26 13.30
N ARG A 314 -18.61 -40.51 14.13
CA ARG A 314 -18.74 -41.23 15.40
C ARG A 314 -19.81 -40.55 16.26
N LYS A 315 -20.91 -41.25 16.53
CA LYS A 315 -21.91 -40.78 17.51
C LYS A 315 -21.25 -40.77 18.89
N VAL A 316 -21.17 -39.58 19.48
CA VAL A 316 -20.65 -39.37 20.84
C VAL A 316 -21.59 -40.03 21.83
N ASP A 317 -21.04 -40.95 22.63
CA ASP A 317 -21.82 -41.70 23.61
C ASP A 317 -22.17 -40.82 24.81
N LYS A 318 -23.29 -41.11 25.48
CA LYS A 318 -23.86 -40.24 26.54
C LYS A 318 -22.92 -40.09 27.74
N SER A 319 -21.98 -41.01 27.90
CA SER A 319 -20.91 -41.03 28.90
C SER A 319 -19.77 -40.03 28.64
N GLU A 320 -19.61 -39.56 27.39
CA GLU A 320 -18.59 -38.58 26.98
C GLU A 320 -19.12 -37.12 27.05
N MET A 321 -20.40 -36.93 27.41
CA MET A 321 -21.00 -35.61 27.58
C MET A 321 -20.84 -35.11 29.03
N THR A 322 -20.00 -34.11 29.24
CA THR A 322 -19.67 -33.53 30.56
C THR A 322 -20.83 -32.90 31.34
N HIS A 323 -22.03 -32.79 30.75
CA HIS A 323 -23.25 -32.34 31.43
C HIS A 323 -24.17 -33.49 31.89
N LYS A 324 -23.91 -34.74 31.49
CA LYS A 324 -24.70 -35.92 31.85
C LYS A 324 -23.96 -36.92 32.73
N ASN A 325 -22.64 -36.79 32.87
CA ASN A 325 -21.82 -37.64 33.73
C ASN A 325 -21.03 -36.81 34.76
N PRO A 326 -21.58 -36.61 35.98
CA PRO A 326 -20.94 -35.82 37.04
C PRO A 326 -19.57 -36.34 37.50
N ALA A 327 -19.27 -37.63 37.28
CA ALA A 327 -18.02 -38.26 37.69
C ALA A 327 -16.78 -37.74 36.95
N LEU A 328 -16.95 -37.18 35.74
CA LEU A 328 -15.86 -36.60 34.96
C LEU A 328 -15.37 -35.23 35.49
N ARG A 329 -16.00 -34.68 36.53
CA ARG A 329 -15.57 -33.44 37.21
C ARG A 329 -14.81 -33.67 38.51
N ALA A 330 -14.71 -34.92 38.99
CA ALA A 330 -14.22 -35.23 40.33
C ALA A 330 -12.69 -35.33 40.47
N GLY A 331 -11.93 -35.20 39.36
CA GLY A 331 -10.50 -35.52 39.31
C GLY A 331 -9.51 -34.38 39.55
N SER A 332 -9.80 -33.41 40.43
CA SER A 332 -8.77 -32.44 40.85
C SER A 332 -9.00 -31.95 42.27
N VAL A 333 -8.65 -32.78 43.24
CA VAL A 333 -8.43 -32.36 44.63
C VAL A 333 -6.95 -32.59 44.94
N VAL A 334 -6.19 -31.52 45.14
CA VAL A 334 -4.80 -31.58 45.63
C VAL A 334 -4.81 -31.13 47.10
N PRO A 335 -4.18 -31.87 48.04
CA PRO A 335 -4.11 -31.49 49.45
C PRO A 335 -3.14 -30.32 49.68
N ALA A 336 -3.48 -29.46 50.65
CA ALA A 336 -2.70 -28.30 51.04
C ALA A 336 -1.49 -28.68 51.93
N SER A 337 -0.31 -28.13 51.62
CA SER A 337 0.77 -27.93 52.60
C SER A 337 1.32 -26.51 52.50
N ILE A 338 1.58 -25.93 53.67
CA ILE A 338 1.78 -24.52 53.94
C ILE A 338 3.25 -24.14 53.78
N SER A 339 3.59 -23.15 52.94
CA SER A 339 4.49 -22.02 53.29
C SER A 339 4.77 -21.06 52.12
N SER A 340 4.65 -19.77 52.45
CA SER A 340 5.15 -18.52 51.81
C SER A 340 4.59 -17.99 50.47
N THR A 341 3.87 -16.87 50.64
CA THR A 341 3.79 -15.64 49.82
C THR A 341 2.89 -15.60 48.56
N ALA A 342 1.60 -15.29 48.82
CA ALA A 342 0.61 -14.47 48.09
C ALA A 342 1.00 -13.87 46.70
N VAL A 343 0.19 -13.83 45.63
CA VAL A 343 -1.22 -13.40 45.45
C VAL A 343 -1.81 -14.00 44.14
N GLY A 344 -3.09 -14.39 44.12
CA GLY A 344 -3.74 -15.20 43.06
C GLY A 344 -4.03 -14.55 41.69
N LYS A 345 -4.02 -15.39 40.64
CA LYS A 345 -4.42 -15.05 39.25
C LYS A 345 -5.93 -15.23 39.06
N LYS A 346 -6.62 -14.18 38.62
CA LYS A 346 -8.02 -14.16 38.16
C LYS A 346 -8.14 -14.49 36.64
N PRO A 347 -9.33 -14.85 36.13
CA PRO A 347 -9.56 -15.24 34.73
C PRO A 347 -9.23 -14.10 33.73
N ILE A 348 -8.71 -14.46 32.55
CA ILE A 348 -8.34 -13.49 31.49
C ILE A 348 -9.62 -12.92 30.86
N LYS A 349 -9.86 -11.64 31.17
CA LYS A 349 -10.94 -10.80 30.64
C LYS A 349 -10.76 -10.50 29.14
N PRO A 350 -11.85 -10.18 28.41
CA PRO A 350 -11.81 -9.71 27.03
C PRO A 350 -10.86 -8.52 26.86
N SER A 351 -10.30 -8.39 25.65
CA SER A 351 -9.32 -7.38 25.26
C SER A 351 -9.72 -5.99 25.77
N LYS A 352 -8.83 -5.45 26.60
CA LYS A 352 -8.99 -4.16 27.26
C LYS A 352 -9.22 -3.04 26.23
N PRO A 353 -10.27 -2.21 26.37
CA PRO A 353 -10.45 -0.98 25.60
C PRO A 353 -9.24 -0.06 25.74
N HIS A 354 -9.02 0.86 24.78
CA HIS A 354 -7.92 1.84 24.75
C HIS A 354 -7.78 2.70 26.03
N ALA A 355 -8.78 2.66 26.92
CA ALA A 355 -8.71 3.18 28.29
C ALA A 355 -7.69 2.46 29.20
N LEU A 356 -7.12 1.33 28.78
CA LEU A 356 -6.26 0.46 29.59
C LEU A 356 -4.91 0.12 28.91
N ALA A 357 -4.58 0.79 27.80
CA ALA A 357 -3.17 0.92 27.37
C ALA A 357 -2.46 1.77 28.44
N GLY A 358 -1.31 1.31 28.95
CA GLY A 358 -0.59 2.01 30.01
C GLY A 358 -0.37 3.48 29.63
N LYS A 359 -0.55 4.39 30.61
CA LYS A 359 -0.35 5.84 30.41
C LYS A 359 1.10 6.05 29.94
N LYS A 360 1.27 6.49 28.69
CA LYS A 360 2.55 7.03 28.23
C LYS A 360 2.81 8.33 29.01
N PRO A 361 4.07 8.65 29.33
CA PRO A 361 4.37 9.84 30.10
C PRO A 361 3.92 11.08 29.33
N PRO A 362 3.33 12.08 30.02
CA PRO A 362 2.97 13.34 29.40
C PRO A 362 4.24 14.02 28.86
N LYS A 363 4.13 14.60 27.66
CA LYS A 363 5.23 15.29 26.99
C LYS A 363 4.76 16.69 26.63
N PHE A 364 5.59 17.67 26.94
CA PHE A 364 5.45 19.03 26.46
C PHE A 364 6.83 19.59 26.17
N VAL A 365 7.20 19.67 24.90
CA VAL A 365 8.55 20.11 24.48
C VAL A 365 8.51 20.74 23.10
N LEU A 366 9.38 21.73 22.87
CA LEU A 366 9.68 22.23 21.54
C LEU A 366 10.80 21.38 20.93
N ASP A 367 10.48 20.61 19.88
CA ASP A 367 11.42 19.79 19.13
C ASP A 367 11.64 20.40 17.74
N GLY A 368 12.79 21.05 17.57
CA GLY A 368 13.07 21.88 16.40
C GLY A 368 12.06 23.03 16.28
N ASN A 369 11.23 23.00 15.25
CA ASN A 369 10.16 23.98 15.03
C ASN A 369 8.76 23.45 15.38
N LYS A 370 8.66 22.36 16.17
CA LYS A 370 7.37 21.74 16.49
C LYS A 370 7.17 21.63 17.99
N TRP A 371 6.10 22.24 18.49
CA TRP A 371 5.62 21.98 19.83
C TRP A 371 4.95 20.61 19.88
N LEU A 372 5.45 19.71 20.71
CA LEU A 372 4.91 18.38 20.93
C LEU A 372 4.20 18.36 22.28
N ILE A 373 2.86 18.28 22.25
CA ILE A 373 1.98 18.16 23.41
C ILE A 373 1.35 16.77 23.35
N GLU A 374 1.88 15.82 24.12
CA GLU A 374 1.47 14.42 24.03
C GLU A 374 0.99 13.87 25.37
N PHE A 375 -0.03 13.01 25.33
CA PHE A 375 -0.51 12.19 26.46
C PHE A 375 -0.92 12.97 27.71
N GLN A 376 -1.39 14.20 27.52
CA GLN A 376 -1.87 15.06 28.59
C GLN A 376 -3.28 14.62 29.00
N GLU A 377 -3.57 14.55 30.30
CA GLU A 377 -4.88 14.10 30.79
C GLU A 377 -5.45 15.07 31.83
N ASN A 378 -6.57 15.73 31.52
CA ASN A 378 -7.26 16.73 32.37
C ASN A 378 -6.38 17.92 32.77
N GLU A 379 -5.47 18.31 31.89
CA GLU A 379 -4.52 19.41 32.11
C GLU A 379 -4.85 20.63 31.25
N THR A 380 -4.50 21.82 31.75
CA THR A 380 -4.54 23.06 30.99
C THR A 380 -3.12 23.50 30.63
N ILE A 381 -2.80 23.53 29.35
CA ILE A 381 -1.46 23.81 28.85
C ILE A 381 -1.50 25.09 28.04
N THR A 382 -0.61 26.03 28.38
CA THR A 382 -0.43 27.25 27.61
C THR A 382 0.90 27.19 26.86
N VAL A 383 0.83 27.35 25.54
CA VAL A 383 2.01 27.54 24.69
C VAL A 383 2.20 29.04 24.51
N GLU A 384 3.22 29.57 25.17
CA GLU A 384 3.60 30.98 25.10
C GLU A 384 4.82 31.17 24.20
N ASN A 385 5.04 32.41 23.73
CA ASN A 385 6.19 32.79 22.90
C ASN A 385 6.36 31.93 21.63
N VAL A 386 5.25 31.62 20.96
CA VAL A 386 5.28 30.87 19.69
C VAL A 386 5.82 31.72 18.55
N GLU A 387 6.47 31.08 17.59
CA GLU A 387 6.91 31.71 16.35
C GLU A 387 6.04 31.30 15.15
N ILE A 388 5.93 32.19 14.16
CA ILE A 388 5.09 31.97 12.96
C ILE A 388 5.53 30.76 12.13
N SER A 389 6.80 30.35 12.24
CA SER A 389 7.39 29.20 11.56
C SER A 389 7.11 27.87 12.30
N GLN A 390 6.62 27.94 13.54
CA GLN A 390 6.43 26.77 14.39
C GLN A 390 5.07 26.13 14.16
N SER A 391 4.98 24.81 14.37
CA SER A 391 3.70 24.08 14.36
C SER A 391 3.44 23.46 15.74
N VAL A 392 2.16 23.33 16.10
CA VAL A 392 1.75 22.70 17.36
C VAL A 392 1.10 21.35 17.07
N ASN A 393 1.70 20.28 17.59
CA ASN A 393 1.20 18.92 17.47
C ASN A 393 0.67 18.45 18.82
N ILE A 394 -0.62 18.14 18.87
CA ILE A 394 -1.36 17.68 20.04
C ILE A 394 -1.73 16.21 19.79
N PHE A 395 -1.16 15.29 20.56
CA PHE A 395 -1.32 13.85 20.34
C PHE A 395 -1.77 13.10 21.58
N GLY A 396 -2.84 12.31 21.48
CA GLY A 396 -3.23 11.41 22.57
C GLY A 396 -3.70 12.12 23.85
N CYS A 397 -4.08 13.40 23.77
CA CYS A 397 -4.55 14.17 24.93
C CYS A 397 -5.99 13.80 25.29
N LYS A 398 -6.37 13.89 26.57
CA LYS A 398 -7.71 13.52 27.04
C LYS A 398 -8.24 14.51 28.07
N GLY A 399 -9.38 15.15 27.78
CA GLY A 399 -9.99 16.11 28.72
C GLY A 399 -9.12 17.35 28.98
N SER A 400 -8.14 17.62 28.13
CA SER A 400 -7.17 18.71 28.29
C SER A 400 -7.56 19.94 27.48
N THR A 401 -7.15 21.10 27.97
CA THR A 401 -7.31 22.39 27.29
C THR A 401 -5.94 22.92 26.87
N ILE A 402 -5.76 23.24 25.59
CA ILE A 402 -4.52 23.77 25.05
C ILE A 402 -4.76 25.21 24.57
N LEU A 403 -4.03 26.15 25.15
CA LEU A 403 -4.07 27.57 24.80
C LEU A 403 -2.81 27.93 24.01
N ILE A 404 -2.97 28.28 22.75
CA ILE A 404 -1.89 28.67 21.85
C ILE A 404 -1.97 30.19 21.69
N LYS A 405 -1.10 30.91 22.39
CA LYS A 405 -1.05 32.38 22.34
C LYS A 405 -0.13 32.81 21.20
N GLY A 406 -0.64 33.63 20.28
CA GLY A 406 0.10 34.12 19.12
C GLY A 406 -0.23 33.39 17.82
N LYS A 407 0.62 33.60 16.82
CA LYS A 407 0.43 33.07 15.46
C LYS A 407 1.43 31.96 15.17
N VAL A 408 0.94 30.78 14.82
CA VAL A 408 1.75 29.60 14.44
C VAL A 408 1.53 29.25 12.98
N ASN A 409 2.41 28.43 12.41
CA ASN A 409 2.23 27.94 11.05
C ASN A 409 0.98 27.05 10.94
N ALA A 410 0.90 26.02 11.80
CA ALA A 410 -0.17 25.02 11.77
C ALA A 410 -0.45 24.44 13.15
N VAL A 411 -1.66 23.89 13.34
CA VAL A 411 -2.04 23.14 14.54
C VAL A 411 -2.59 21.77 14.11
N ASN A 412 -2.06 20.69 14.68
CA ASN A 412 -2.48 19.32 14.39
C ASN A 412 -2.97 18.65 15.67
N ILE A 413 -4.23 18.20 15.70
CA ILE A 413 -4.85 17.47 16.80
C ILE A 413 -5.07 16.04 16.34
N ILE A 414 -4.37 15.09 16.95
CA ILE A 414 -4.35 13.70 16.50
C ILE A 414 -4.65 12.77 17.66
N ASN A 415 -5.57 11.82 17.47
CA ASN A 415 -5.91 10.77 18.44
C ASN A 415 -6.22 11.30 19.85
N SER A 416 -6.82 12.49 19.95
CA SER A 416 -7.12 13.17 21.22
C SER A 416 -8.63 13.13 21.50
N THR A 417 -9.03 13.09 22.76
CA THR A 417 -10.45 12.91 23.15
C THR A 417 -10.89 13.97 24.14
N LYS A 418 -12.05 14.59 23.94
CA LYS A 418 -12.53 15.72 24.76
C LYS A 418 -11.47 16.81 24.94
N THR A 419 -10.75 17.12 23.86
CA THR A 419 -9.65 18.08 23.90
C THR A 419 -10.12 19.42 23.34
N SER A 420 -9.91 20.48 24.12
CA SER A 420 -10.28 21.84 23.73
C SER A 420 -9.03 22.62 23.34
N VAL A 421 -9.04 23.26 22.19
CA VAL A 421 -7.92 24.06 21.69
C VAL A 421 -8.39 25.48 21.43
N LEU A 422 -7.73 26.43 22.09
CA LEU A 422 -7.88 27.86 21.84
C LEU A 422 -6.63 28.33 21.09
N VAL A 423 -6.79 28.81 19.87
CA VAL A 423 -5.69 29.33 19.05
C VAL A 423 -6.00 30.73 18.56
N GLN A 424 -5.02 31.62 18.64
CA GLN A 424 -5.21 32.96 18.13
C GLN A 424 -5.16 33.01 16.60
N SER A 425 -4.08 32.55 15.97
CA SER A 425 -4.02 32.48 14.51
C SER A 425 -3.15 31.36 13.98
N VAL A 426 -3.49 30.87 12.79
CA VAL A 426 -2.64 29.98 12.00
C VAL A 426 -2.30 30.59 10.65
N VAL A 427 -1.13 30.25 10.09
CA VAL A 427 -0.73 30.68 8.74
C VAL A 427 -1.33 29.77 7.68
N SER A 428 -1.29 28.45 7.90
CA SER A 428 -1.70 27.46 6.92
C SER A 428 -3.04 26.84 7.26
N SER A 429 -3.08 25.99 8.28
CA SER A 429 -4.25 25.16 8.57
C SER A 429 -4.29 24.62 9.99
N ILE A 430 -5.49 24.24 10.41
CA ILE A 430 -5.75 23.44 11.60
C ILE A 430 -6.27 22.08 11.14
N SER A 431 -5.61 21.00 11.55
CA SER A 431 -6.00 19.63 11.20
C SER A 431 -6.44 18.86 12.44
N VAL A 432 -7.57 18.17 12.36
CA VAL A 432 -8.09 17.30 13.43
C VAL A 432 -8.32 15.90 12.87
N THR A 433 -7.58 14.93 13.37
CA THR A 433 -7.58 13.56 12.85
C THR A 433 -7.80 12.55 13.97
N ALA A 434 -8.71 11.60 13.76
CA ALA A 434 -8.96 10.49 14.69
C ALA A 434 -9.24 10.94 16.13
N SER A 435 -9.82 12.13 16.33
CA SER A 435 -9.91 12.78 17.65
C SER A 435 -11.36 12.93 18.11
N PRO A 436 -11.99 11.85 18.62
CA PRO A 436 -13.41 11.87 18.96
C PRO A 436 -13.70 12.86 20.08
N SER A 437 -14.65 13.76 19.85
CA SER A 437 -14.98 14.90 20.70
C SER A 437 -13.83 15.90 20.84
N PHE A 438 -13.99 17.07 20.22
CA PHE A 438 -13.05 18.18 20.36
C PHE A 438 -13.81 19.51 20.37
N GLN A 439 -13.17 20.52 20.93
CA GLN A 439 -13.58 21.91 20.78
C GLN A 439 -12.42 22.71 20.20
N LEU A 440 -12.71 23.56 19.23
CA LEU A 440 -11.72 24.44 18.61
C LEU A 440 -12.27 25.85 18.64
N GLN A 441 -11.52 26.79 19.20
CA GLN A 441 -11.85 28.21 19.16
C GLN A 441 -10.72 28.99 18.53
N ILE A 442 -11.05 29.77 17.51
CA ILE A 442 -10.13 30.63 16.78
C ILE A 442 -10.48 32.07 17.16
N THR A 443 -9.53 32.83 17.71
CA THR A 443 -9.81 34.21 18.14
C THR A 443 -9.42 35.27 17.11
N ALA A 444 -8.62 34.93 16.12
CA ALA A 444 -8.32 35.77 14.96
C ALA A 444 -8.41 34.96 13.66
N THR A 445 -7.31 34.70 12.93
CA THR A 445 -7.39 34.15 11.56
C THR A 445 -7.01 32.67 11.46
N ALA A 446 -7.76 31.92 10.64
CA ALA A 446 -7.40 30.56 10.21
C ALA A 446 -7.87 30.35 8.76
N PRO A 447 -6.98 30.13 7.77
CA PRO A 447 -7.43 29.99 6.38
C PRO A 447 -8.16 28.67 6.10
N MET A 448 -7.76 27.59 6.76
CA MET A 448 -8.27 26.25 6.46
C MET A 448 -8.37 25.38 7.72
N ILE A 449 -9.46 24.61 7.81
CA ILE A 449 -9.68 23.57 8.80
C ILE A 449 -9.93 22.23 8.09
N GLN A 450 -9.21 21.20 8.48
CA GLN A 450 -9.31 19.86 7.91
C GLN A 450 -9.69 18.87 9.00
N LEU A 451 -10.82 18.20 8.83
CA LEU A 451 -11.34 17.20 9.77
C LEU A 451 -11.35 15.83 9.09
N ASP A 452 -10.70 14.84 9.72
CA ASP A 452 -10.66 13.46 9.25
C ASP A 452 -10.97 12.49 10.39
N SER A 453 -11.88 11.55 10.15
CA SER A 453 -12.16 10.41 11.05
C SER A 453 -12.47 10.86 12.47
N THR A 454 -13.26 11.92 12.61
CA THR A 454 -13.53 12.60 13.88
C THR A 454 -15.02 12.85 14.07
N ASP A 455 -15.52 12.62 15.28
CA ASP A 455 -16.93 12.74 15.64
C ASP A 455 -17.15 13.81 16.72
N SER A 456 -18.31 14.45 16.75
CA SER A 456 -18.74 15.39 17.81
C SER A 456 -17.81 16.59 18.00
N GLY A 457 -17.57 17.34 16.93
CA GLY A 457 -16.71 18.53 16.91
C GLY A 457 -17.49 19.83 17.06
N GLN A 458 -16.98 20.75 17.88
CA GLN A 458 -17.52 22.11 18.02
C GLN A 458 -16.45 23.13 17.67
N ILE A 459 -16.70 23.97 16.66
CA ILE A 459 -15.73 24.94 16.13
C ILE A 459 -16.31 26.34 16.28
N TYR A 460 -15.59 27.24 16.96
CA TYR A 460 -15.94 28.64 17.12
C TYR A 460 -15.02 29.50 16.26
N LEU A 461 -15.60 30.21 15.29
CA LEU A 461 -14.88 31.16 14.44
C LEU A 461 -14.97 32.58 14.99
N SER A 462 -13.93 33.37 14.79
CA SER A 462 -13.94 34.82 15.05
C SER A 462 -14.52 35.59 13.87
N LYS A 463 -14.79 36.89 14.08
CA LYS A 463 -15.13 37.85 13.00
C LYS A 463 -14.05 37.93 11.92
N ASP A 464 -12.79 37.63 12.26
CA ASP A 464 -11.64 37.66 11.35
C ASP A 464 -11.42 36.34 10.58
N SER A 465 -12.17 35.28 10.89
CA SER A 465 -12.01 33.94 10.28
C SER A 465 -13.23 33.50 9.48
N LEU A 466 -14.07 34.42 9.02
CA LEU A 466 -15.25 34.11 8.21
C LEU A 466 -14.91 33.54 6.81
N ASN A 467 -13.68 33.73 6.34
CA ASN A 467 -13.19 33.16 5.07
C ASN A 467 -12.55 31.77 5.24
N THR A 468 -12.79 31.09 6.36
CA THR A 468 -12.19 29.77 6.63
C THR A 468 -12.76 28.71 5.70
N GLU A 469 -11.91 27.98 4.98
CA GLU A 469 -12.30 26.78 4.24
C GLU A 469 -12.31 25.56 5.16
N ILE A 470 -13.39 24.79 5.14
CA ILE A 470 -13.55 23.62 6.02
C ILE A 470 -13.76 22.37 5.17
N THR A 471 -12.90 21.38 5.34
CA THR A 471 -13.01 20.07 4.68
C THR A 471 -13.28 18.99 5.72
N THR A 472 -14.24 18.10 5.45
CA THR A 472 -14.58 16.97 6.31
C THR A 472 -14.46 15.65 5.56
N ALA A 473 -13.88 14.64 6.20
CA ALA A 473 -13.76 13.28 5.68
C ALA A 473 -14.06 12.29 6.79
N LYS A 474 -15.11 11.45 6.62
CA LYS A 474 -15.51 10.47 7.64
C LYS A 474 -15.73 11.11 9.02
N CYS A 475 -16.44 12.24 9.04
CA CYS A 475 -16.80 12.95 10.26
C CYS A 475 -18.30 12.85 10.51
N SER A 476 -18.69 12.93 11.78
CA SER A 476 -20.10 13.02 12.19
C SER A 476 -20.31 14.06 13.30
N ALA A 477 -21.50 14.65 13.34
CA ALA A 477 -21.89 15.65 14.35
C ALA A 477 -20.87 16.80 14.49
N ILE A 478 -20.50 17.43 13.38
CA ILE A 478 -19.66 18.62 13.37
C ILE A 478 -20.54 19.86 13.33
N ASN A 479 -20.33 20.78 14.27
CA ASN A 479 -21.03 22.06 14.34
C ASN A 479 -20.02 23.21 14.31
N ILE A 480 -20.39 24.27 13.61
CA ILE A 480 -19.60 25.48 13.46
C ILE A 480 -20.42 26.65 13.99
N SER A 481 -19.89 27.31 15.01
CA SER A 481 -20.43 28.50 15.63
C SER A 481 -19.84 29.74 14.97
N LEU A 482 -20.67 30.48 14.24
CA LEU A 482 -20.32 31.73 13.58
C LEU A 482 -20.73 32.93 14.44
N PRO A 483 -19.91 33.99 14.53
CA PRO A 483 -20.27 35.17 15.29
C PRO A 483 -21.44 35.90 14.60
N VAL A 484 -22.42 36.34 15.39
CA VAL A 484 -23.57 37.07 14.85
C VAL A 484 -23.17 38.52 14.50
N GLU A 485 -23.53 38.96 13.30
CA GLU A 485 -23.23 40.32 12.84
C GLU A 485 -24.01 41.36 13.66
N GLY A 486 -23.32 42.39 14.16
CA GLY A 486 -23.93 43.47 14.94
C GLY A 486 -24.11 43.20 16.44
N GLU A 487 -23.84 41.97 16.91
CA GLU A 487 -23.90 41.58 18.32
C GLU A 487 -22.53 41.70 19.02
N GLU A 488 -22.56 41.67 20.36
CA GLU A 488 -21.37 41.65 21.21
C GLU A 488 -20.51 40.38 20.98
N ASP A 489 -19.20 40.50 21.24
CA ASP A 489 -18.28 39.37 21.11
C ASP A 489 -18.67 38.25 22.10
N GLY A 490 -19.01 37.08 21.57
CA GLY A 490 -19.45 35.91 22.36
C GLY A 490 -20.85 35.41 22.02
N VAL A 491 -21.60 36.12 21.17
CA VAL A 491 -22.86 35.64 20.61
C VAL A 491 -22.57 34.88 19.32
N PHE A 492 -22.93 33.59 19.29
CA PHE A 492 -22.71 32.71 18.14
C PHE A 492 -24.00 32.06 17.67
N GLU A 493 -24.12 31.90 16.35
CA GLU A 493 -25.11 31.06 15.69
C GLU A 493 -24.46 29.72 15.31
N GLU A 494 -25.05 28.61 15.76
CA GLU A 494 -24.56 27.27 15.47
C GLU A 494 -25.09 26.76 14.13
N GLN A 495 -24.19 26.32 13.26
CA GLN A 495 -24.50 25.76 11.95
C GLN A 495 -23.93 24.34 11.84
N PRO A 496 -24.78 23.31 11.66
CA PRO A 496 -24.32 21.95 11.49
C PRO A 496 -23.70 21.74 10.11
N VAL A 497 -22.58 21.01 10.05
CA VAL A 497 -21.99 20.58 8.79
C VAL A 497 -22.79 19.39 8.25
N PRO A 498 -23.23 19.41 6.99
CA PRO A 498 -23.97 18.28 6.43
C PRO A 498 -23.13 17.01 6.37
N GLU A 499 -23.69 15.93 6.94
CA GLU A 499 -23.02 14.61 6.98
C GLU A 499 -23.70 13.55 6.08
N MET A 500 -24.95 13.79 5.66
CA MET A 500 -25.69 12.87 4.80
C MET A 500 -25.74 13.37 3.36
N PHE A 501 -25.24 12.54 2.44
CA PHE A 501 -25.22 12.82 1.02
C PHE A 501 -26.08 11.82 0.25
N LYS A 502 -26.97 12.32 -0.60
CA LYS A 502 -27.74 11.50 -1.53
C LYS A 502 -27.01 11.43 -2.85
N THR A 503 -26.63 10.22 -3.24
CA THR A 503 -26.03 9.97 -4.56
C THR A 503 -27.04 9.24 -5.44
N VAL A 504 -27.31 9.78 -6.62
CA VAL A 504 -28.24 9.21 -7.61
C VAL A 504 -27.49 8.96 -8.92
N VAL A 505 -27.78 7.82 -9.56
CA VAL A 505 -27.31 7.55 -10.92
C VAL A 505 -28.25 8.26 -11.91
N LYS A 506 -27.74 9.27 -12.62
CA LYS A 506 -28.47 9.98 -13.70
C LYS A 506 -27.66 9.90 -14.99
N ASN A 507 -28.27 9.37 -16.05
CA ASN A 507 -27.64 9.23 -17.37
C ASN A 507 -26.27 8.53 -17.32
N GLY A 508 -26.14 7.49 -16.49
CA GLY A 508 -24.88 6.75 -16.30
C GLY A 508 -23.80 7.47 -15.49
N LYS A 509 -24.09 8.65 -14.92
CA LYS A 509 -23.18 9.41 -14.05
C LYS A 509 -23.71 9.46 -12.62
N LEU A 510 -22.81 9.49 -11.65
CA LEU A 510 -23.14 9.75 -10.25
C LEU A 510 -23.32 11.25 -10.04
N VAL A 511 -24.45 11.63 -9.44
CA VAL A 511 -24.73 13.01 -9.01
C VAL A 511 -24.99 12.96 -7.51
N THR A 512 -24.18 13.67 -6.74
CA THR A 512 -24.26 13.72 -5.27
C THR A 512 -24.77 15.09 -4.84
N THR A 513 -25.76 15.10 -3.95
CA THR A 513 -26.30 16.30 -3.31
C THR A 513 -26.30 16.11 -1.81
N VAL A 514 -26.17 17.20 -1.06
CA VAL A 514 -26.44 17.20 0.37
C VAL A 514 -27.92 16.86 0.59
N VAL A 515 -28.22 16.05 1.61
CA VAL A 515 -29.60 15.89 2.07
C VAL A 515 -29.91 16.99 3.05
N GLU A 516 -30.81 17.89 2.65
CA GLU A 516 -31.36 18.90 3.54
C GLU A 516 -32.28 18.21 4.56
N HIS A 517 -31.90 18.28 5.82
CA HIS A 517 -32.84 18.09 6.91
C HIS A 517 -33.33 19.48 7.30
N SER A 518 -34.58 19.82 6.96
CA SER A 518 -35.26 20.94 7.59
C SER A 518 -35.51 20.55 9.05
N GLY A 519 -34.65 21.01 9.94
CA GLY A 519 -34.75 20.85 11.39
C GLY A 519 -34.29 22.11 12.07
#